data_AF-A0A217EIG5-F1
#
_entry.id   AF-A0A217EIG5-F1
#
_cell.length_a   1.000
_cell.length_b   1.000
_cell.length_c   1.000
_cell.angle_alpha   90.00
_cell.angle_beta   90.00
_cell.angle_gamma   90.00
#
_symmetry.space_group_name_H-M   'P 1'
#
loop_
_entity.id
_entity.type
_entity.pdbx_description
1 polymer ?
#
loop_
_entity_poly.entity_id
_entity_poly.type
_entity_poly.pdbx_seq_one_letter_code
_entity_poly.pdbx_strand_id
1 'polypeptide(L)'
;MVTRHGVKKFIISVLPQIEQQLEDGYTIKEIHANLPELANNISYSSLLRNLNKMEISQKKLYSNKIEKSVKLNTDPSHSQKKTNAERNLEILQKRSEKFEFDPGTNDEELI
;
A
#
# COMPACT_ATOMS: atom_id res chain seq x y z
N MET A 1 -13.59 -19.60 -14.15
CA MET A 1 -12.48 -18.74 -13.67
C MET A 1 -11.53 -18.45 -14.82
N VAL A 2 -11.34 -17.18 -15.18
CA VAL A 2 -10.54 -16.80 -16.34
C VAL A 2 -9.04 -16.83 -16.00
N THR A 3 -8.21 -17.36 -16.90
CA THR A 3 -6.76 -17.40 -16.70
C THR A 3 -6.16 -16.00 -16.65
N ARG A 4 -5.02 -15.83 -15.96
CA ARG A 4 -4.36 -14.52 -15.75
C ARG A 4 -4.19 -13.69 -17.04
N HIS A 5 -3.98 -14.36 -18.19
CA HIS A 5 -3.83 -13.72 -19.50
C HIS A 5 -5.17 -13.38 -20.17
N GLY A 6 -6.26 -14.07 -19.82
CA GLY A 6 -7.61 -13.80 -20.31
C GLY A 6 -8.35 -12.70 -19.55
N VAL A 7 -7.96 -12.40 -18.31
CA VAL A 7 -8.64 -11.42 -17.44
C VAL A 7 -8.75 -10.05 -18.11
N LYS A 8 -7.68 -9.56 -18.75
CA LYS A 8 -7.70 -8.26 -19.44
C LYS A 8 -8.66 -8.26 -20.64
N LYS A 9 -8.66 -9.33 -21.44
CA LYS A 9 -9.55 -9.47 -22.59
C LYS A 9 -11.01 -9.51 -22.17
N PHE A 10 -11.30 -10.21 -21.08
CA PHE A 10 -12.63 -10.27 -20.51
C PHE A 10 -13.07 -8.91 -19.97
N ILE A 11 -12.22 -8.19 -19.21
CA ILE A 11 -12.57 -6.84 -18.74
C ILE A 11 -12.85 -5.90 -19.93
N ILE A 12 -12.09 -6.01 -21.02
CA ILE A 12 -12.34 -5.23 -22.23
C ILE A 12 -13.71 -5.54 -22.85
N SER A 13 -14.14 -6.81 -22.86
CA SER A 13 -15.46 -7.15 -23.40
C SER A 13 -16.62 -6.65 -22.54
N VAL A 14 -16.45 -6.59 -21.21
CA VAL A 14 -17.50 -6.08 -20.29
C VAL A 14 -17.34 -4.58 -19.96
N LEU A 15 -16.32 -3.95 -20.53
CA LEU A 15 -15.95 -2.55 -20.28
C LEU A 15 -17.12 -1.57 -20.47
N PRO A 16 -17.91 -1.65 -21.56
CA PRO A 16 -18.99 -0.68 -21.79
C PRO A 16 -20.05 -0.73 -20.70
N GLN A 17 -20.32 -1.93 -20.14
CA GLN A 17 -21.28 -2.10 -19.05
C GLN A 17 -20.73 -1.54 -17.73
N ILE A 18 -19.44 -1.72 -17.48
CA ILE A 18 -18.76 -1.16 -16.31
C ILE A 18 -18.78 0.37 -16.39
N GLU A 19 -18.49 0.96 -17.55
CA GLU A 19 -18.51 2.41 -17.76
C GLU A 19 -19.93 2.99 -17.59
N GLN A 20 -20.94 2.33 -18.15
CA GLN A 20 -22.33 2.76 -17.97
C GLN A 20 -22.74 2.77 -16.49
N GLN A 21 -22.41 1.71 -15.73
CA GLN A 21 -22.73 1.68 -14.30
C GLN A 21 -21.90 2.68 -13.48
N LEU A 22 -20.67 3.00 -13.90
CA LEU A 22 -19.90 4.07 -13.27
C LEU A 22 -20.53 5.45 -13.50
N GLU A 23 -21.06 5.72 -14.69
CA GLU A 23 -21.79 6.95 -14.99
C GLU A 23 -23.14 7.02 -14.25
N ASP A 24 -23.82 5.88 -14.07
CA ASP A 24 -25.01 5.76 -13.22
C ASP A 24 -24.70 5.93 -11.71
N GLY A 25 -23.43 6.09 -11.34
CA GLY A 25 -22.98 6.38 -9.98
C GLY A 25 -22.72 5.16 -9.10
N TYR A 26 -22.73 3.94 -9.67
CA TYR A 26 -22.40 2.73 -8.91
C TYR A 26 -20.92 2.67 -8.58
N THR A 27 -20.61 2.15 -7.39
CA THR A 27 -19.23 1.88 -6.99
C THR A 27 -18.69 0.62 -7.68
N ILE A 28 -17.38 0.54 -7.89
CA ILE A 28 -16.73 -0.64 -8.48
C ILE A 28 -17.07 -1.94 -7.73
N LYS A 29 -17.30 -1.85 -6.41
CA LYS A 29 -17.68 -3.00 -5.58
C LYS A 29 -19.11 -3.46 -5.87
N GLU A 30 -20.04 -2.52 -6.07
CA GLU A 30 -21.41 -2.83 -6.45
C GLU A 30 -21.47 -3.37 -7.89
N ILE A 31 -20.72 -2.80 -8.81
CA ILE A 31 -20.59 -3.29 -10.20
C ILE A 31 -20.11 -4.75 -10.21
N HIS A 32 -19.10 -5.07 -9.39
CA HIS A 32 -18.61 -6.44 -9.26
C HIS A 32 -19.66 -7.40 -8.72
N ALA A 33 -20.51 -6.96 -7.78
CA ALA A 33 -21.58 -7.78 -7.22
C ALA A 33 -22.80 -7.91 -8.16
N ASN A 34 -23.13 -6.85 -8.90
CA ASN A 34 -24.29 -6.77 -9.77
C ASN A 34 -24.09 -7.51 -11.10
N LEU A 35 -22.83 -7.67 -11.54
CA LEU A 35 -22.49 -8.42 -12.76
C LEU A 35 -22.00 -9.83 -12.40
N PRO A 36 -22.88 -10.85 -12.40
CA PRO A 36 -22.51 -12.21 -12.03
C PRO A 36 -21.44 -12.80 -12.97
N GLU A 37 -21.45 -12.40 -14.25
CA GLU A 37 -20.40 -12.79 -15.19
C GLU A 37 -19.01 -12.29 -14.77
N LEU A 38 -18.95 -11.10 -14.17
CA LEU A 38 -17.72 -10.52 -13.64
C LEU A 38 -17.28 -11.22 -12.36
N ALA A 39 -18.21 -11.42 -11.42
CA ALA A 39 -17.97 -12.07 -10.13
C ALA A 39 -17.48 -13.52 -10.27
N ASN A 40 -18.08 -14.28 -11.18
CA ASN A 40 -17.77 -15.69 -11.38
C ASN A 40 -16.41 -15.91 -12.08
N ASN A 41 -15.91 -14.91 -12.80
CA ASN A 41 -14.72 -15.03 -13.63
C ASN A 41 -13.50 -14.32 -13.05
N ILE A 42 -13.69 -13.23 -12.32
CA ILE A 42 -12.63 -12.34 -11.84
C ILE A 42 -12.92 -11.93 -10.39
N SER A 43 -11.90 -11.98 -9.54
CA SER A 43 -12.00 -11.45 -8.18
C SER A 43 -12.03 -9.92 -8.17
N TYR A 44 -12.73 -9.32 -7.20
CA TYR A 44 -12.81 -7.87 -7.02
C TYR A 44 -11.43 -7.18 -7.03
N SER A 45 -10.44 -7.75 -6.34
CA SER A 45 -9.08 -7.21 -6.30
C SER A 45 -8.39 -7.20 -7.67
N SER A 46 -8.64 -8.24 -8.48
CA SER A 46 -8.11 -8.33 -9.83
C SER A 46 -8.81 -7.35 -10.77
N LEU A 47 -10.12 -7.16 -10.64
CA LEU A 47 -10.87 -6.14 -11.38
C LEU A 47 -10.33 -4.75 -11.07
N LEU A 48 -10.27 -4.37 -9.78
CA LEU A 48 -9.79 -3.06 -9.33
C LEU A 48 -8.38 -2.77 -9.84
N ARG A 49 -7.46 -3.73 -9.74
CA ARG A 49 -6.09 -3.57 -10.23
C ARG A 49 -6.03 -3.34 -11.75
N ASN A 50 -6.86 -4.02 -12.53
CA ASN A 50 -6.87 -3.86 -13.98
C ASN A 50 -7.57 -2.57 -14.40
N LEU A 51 -8.67 -2.18 -13.75
CA LEU A 51 -9.31 -0.88 -13.98
C LEU A 51 -8.38 0.28 -13.66
N ASN A 52 -7.62 0.20 -12.55
CA ASN A 52 -6.59 1.19 -12.23
C ASN A 52 -5.49 1.27 -13.27
N LYS A 53 -5.07 0.12 -13.84
CA LYS A 53 -4.07 0.07 -14.92
C LYS A 53 -4.59 0.62 -16.25
N MET A 54 -5.90 0.57 -16.47
CA MET A 54 -6.55 1.10 -17.66
C MET A 54 -6.98 2.56 -17.48
N GLU A 55 -6.70 3.17 -16.33
CA GLU A 55 -7.05 4.56 -15.97
C GLU A 55 -8.55 4.89 -15.93
N ILE A 56 -9.42 3.87 -16.02
CA ILE A 56 -10.89 4.01 -16.04
C ILE A 56 -11.44 4.47 -14.68
N SER A 57 -10.76 4.12 -13.59
CA SER A 57 -11.16 4.50 -12.23
C SER A 57 -10.75 5.93 -11.83
N GLN A 58 -10.11 6.71 -12.71
CA GLN A 58 -9.56 8.02 -12.37
C GLN A 58 -10.46 9.19 -12.80
N LYS A 59 -11.70 9.24 -12.32
CA LYS A 59 -12.14 10.51 -11.70
C LYS A 59 -11.56 10.47 -10.29
N LYS A 60 -10.38 11.10 -10.11
CA LYS A 60 -9.75 11.30 -8.78
C LYS A 60 -10.69 12.11 -7.88
N LEU A 61 -11.70 11.47 -7.31
CA LEU A 61 -12.38 11.98 -6.13
C LEU A 61 -11.34 11.88 -5.00
N TYR A 62 -10.77 13.03 -4.65
CA TYR A 62 -9.64 13.25 -3.73
C TYR A 62 -8.21 13.14 -4.31
N SER A 63 -7.84 14.12 -5.13
CA SER A 63 -6.60 14.86 -4.86
C SER A 63 -6.88 16.30 -4.40
N ASN A 64 -7.94 16.51 -3.61
CA ASN A 64 -7.97 17.66 -2.73
C ASN A 64 -6.95 17.36 -1.63
N LYS A 65 -5.69 17.77 -1.86
CA LYS A 65 -4.82 18.13 -0.73
C LYS A 65 -5.66 19.09 0.09
N ILE A 66 -6.09 18.65 1.26
CA ILE A 66 -6.57 19.55 2.29
C ILE A 66 -5.38 20.46 2.56
N GLU A 67 -5.37 21.64 1.94
CA GLU A 67 -4.53 22.73 2.38
C GLU A 67 -4.89 22.90 3.86
N LYS A 68 -3.92 22.65 4.72
CA LYS A 68 -4.05 22.89 6.15
C LYS A 68 -4.20 24.41 6.32
N SER A 69 -5.42 24.91 6.20
CA SER A 69 -5.77 26.26 6.62
C SER A 69 -5.57 26.32 8.13
N VAL A 70 -4.50 27.02 8.50
CA VAL A 70 -4.30 27.76 9.76
C VAL A 70 -4.63 26.98 11.03
N LYS A 71 -3.60 26.32 11.59
CA LYS A 71 -3.61 25.98 13.02
C LYS A 71 -3.30 27.24 13.81
N LEU A 72 -4.30 27.72 14.55
CA LEU A 72 -4.12 28.63 15.67
C LEU A 72 -3.12 28.03 16.67
N ASN A 73 -2.22 28.88 17.16
CA ASN A 73 -1.17 28.57 18.12
C ASN A 73 -1.74 27.92 19.38
N THR A 74 -1.19 26.79 19.78
CA THR A 74 -1.14 26.31 21.18
C THR A 74 0.00 25.29 21.31
N ASP A 75 1.05 25.74 22.00
CA ASP A 75 2.18 25.08 22.66
C ASP A 75 3.08 24.04 21.95
N PRO A 76 4.43 24.18 22.05
CA PRO A 76 5.38 23.38 21.29
C PRO A 76 5.80 22.14 22.08
N SER A 77 5.14 21.01 21.86
CA SER A 77 5.86 19.72 21.94
C SER A 77 6.23 19.30 20.52
N HIS A 78 7.27 19.94 20.01
CA HIS A 78 7.80 19.65 18.69
C HIS A 78 8.52 18.29 18.77
N SER A 79 7.77 17.19 18.60
CA SER A 79 8.40 15.93 18.21
C SER A 79 8.98 16.16 16.82
N GLN A 80 10.26 16.55 16.76
CA GLN A 80 10.99 16.70 15.51
C GLN A 80 10.80 15.42 14.71
N LYS A 81 10.24 15.54 13.49
CA LYS A 81 10.10 14.40 12.59
C LYS A 81 11.49 13.97 12.16
N LYS A 82 12.07 13.02 12.88
CA LYS A 82 13.38 12.46 12.55
C LYS A 82 13.34 11.71 11.22
N THR A 83 14.37 11.90 10.41
CA THR A 83 14.55 11.15 9.16
C THR A 83 14.76 9.66 9.46
N ASN A 84 14.59 8.79 8.45
CA ASN A 84 14.83 7.35 8.63
C ASN A 84 16.30 7.06 9.01
N ALA A 85 17.24 7.86 8.50
CA ALA A 85 18.67 7.73 8.81
C ALA A 85 18.95 8.03 10.29
N GLU A 86 18.40 9.12 10.82
CA GLU A 86 18.52 9.48 12.24
C GLU A 86 17.92 8.43 13.17
N ARG A 87 16.75 7.86 12.81
CA ARG A 87 16.14 6.78 13.59
C ARG A 87 17.01 5.53 13.63
N ASN A 88 17.63 5.15 12.52
CA ASN A 88 18.51 3.99 12.45
C ASN A 88 19.81 4.21 13.25
N LEU A 89 20.37 5.42 13.22
CA LEU A 89 21.54 5.78 14.01
C LEU A 89 21.29 5.67 15.52
N GLU A 90 20.15 6.16 16.01
CA GLU A 90 19.80 6.03 17.43
C GLU A 90 19.67 4.56 17.86
N ILE A 91 19.13 3.69 17.00
CA ILE A 91 19.01 2.26 17.29
C ILE A 91 20.40 1.61 17.36
N LEU A 92 21.32 1.98 16.46
CA LEU A 92 22.68 1.46 16.48
C LEU A 92 23.46 1.92 17.73
N GLN A 93 23.32 3.19 18.12
CA GLN A 93 24.01 3.73 19.30
C GLN A 93 23.47 3.17 20.63
N LYS A 94 22.18 2.83 20.69
CA LYS A 94 21.56 2.27 21.91
C LYS A 94 21.68 0.75 22.01
N ARG A 95 22.17 0.08 20.99
CA ARG A 95 22.32 -1.38 20.98
C ARG A 95 23.54 -1.74 21.83
N SER A 96 23.34 -2.49 22.90
CA SER A 96 24.44 -3.06 23.66
C SER A 96 25.23 -4.03 22.76
N GLU A 97 26.55 -4.00 22.89
CA GLU A 97 27.40 -4.99 22.23
C GLU A 97 27.02 -6.38 22.75
N LYS A 98 26.77 -7.32 21.83
CA LYS A 98 26.39 -8.69 22.18
C LYS A 98 27.58 -9.57 22.53
N PHE A 99 28.78 -9.06 22.29
CA PHE A 99 30.02 -9.80 22.37
C PHE A 99 30.95 -9.03 23.29
N GLU A 100 31.20 -9.60 24.45
CA GLU A 100 32.29 -9.21 25.32
C GLU A 100 33.36 -10.29 25.16
N PHE A 101 34.55 -9.89 24.69
CA PHE A 101 35.69 -10.79 24.64
C PHE A 101 36.18 -11.00 26.07
N ASP A 102 36.02 -12.21 26.59
CA ASP A 102 36.57 -12.61 27.87
C ASP A 102 37.98 -13.21 27.62
N PRO A 103 39.07 -12.51 27.98
CA PRO A 103 40.43 -13.04 27.86
C PRO A 103 40.74 -14.10 28.93
N GLY A 104 39.78 -14.45 29.79
CA GLY A 104 39.91 -15.33 30.95
C GLY A 104 39.91 -16.83 30.64
N THR A 105 40.70 -17.28 29.68
CA THR A 105 41.28 -18.64 29.74
C THR A 105 42.74 -18.52 29.35
N ASN A 106 43.59 -18.54 30.37
CA ASN A 106 45.00 -18.88 30.18
C ASN A 106 45.02 -20.32 29.69
N ASP A 107 45.01 -20.49 28.37
CA ASP A 107 45.24 -21.77 27.73
C ASP A 107 46.73 -22.13 27.94
N GLU A 108 47.06 -22.69 29.11
CA GLU A 108 48.28 -23.49 29.31
C GLU A 108 48.20 -24.85 28.56
N GLU A 109 47.43 -24.92 27.46
CA GLU A 109 47.28 -26.11 26.61
C GLU A 109 47.75 -25.84 25.17
N LEU A 110 48.92 -25.23 25.03
CA LEU A 110 49.74 -25.33 23.81
C LEU A 110 51.05 -26.05 24.17
N ILE A 111 50.98 -27.38 24.28
CA ILE A 111 52.13 -28.29 24.21
C ILE A 111 52.27 -28.78 22.76
#